data_AF-G5ECA8-F1
#
_entry.id   AF-G5ECA8-F1
#
_cell.length_a   1.000
_cell.length_b   1.000
_cell.length_c   1.000
_cell.angle_alpha   90.00
_cell.angle_beta   90.00
_cell.angle_gamma   90.00
#
_symmetry.space_group_name_H-M   'P 1'
#
loop_
_entity.id
_entity.type
_entity.pdbx_description
1 polymer ?
#
loop_
_entity_poly.entity_id
_entity_poly.type
_entity_poly.pdbx_seq_one_letter_code
_entity_poly.pdbx_strand_id
1 'polypeptide(L)'
;MNSKVIFFVCALCSSVLSSQDGAFGHGNHRPLNDADALTAIKPVCETDRHGNKYIPCPIHDINDPRNWPCIKLADLCNGKADCPNGDDENYFQCFYHRARSEEYRRLMKMLEEIKGK
;
A
#
# COMPACT_ATOMS: atom_id res chain seq x y z
N MET A 1 -41.38 38.03 13.71
CA MET A 1 -41.99 36.78 14.18
C MET A 1 -40.91 35.84 14.73
N ASN A 2 -40.70 35.96 16.05
CA ASN A 2 -40.24 34.97 17.02
C ASN A 2 -39.16 33.95 16.62
N SER A 3 -37.90 34.32 16.93
CA SER A 3 -36.70 33.47 17.04
C SER A 3 -36.87 32.17 17.83
N LYS A 4 -37.97 32.01 18.59
CA LYS A 4 -38.32 30.80 19.33
C LYS A 4 -38.71 29.61 18.44
N VAL A 5 -39.18 29.86 17.20
CA VAL A 5 -39.60 28.79 16.28
C VAL A 5 -38.39 28.02 15.73
N ILE A 6 -37.27 28.72 15.43
CA ILE A 6 -36.05 28.09 14.90
C ILE A 6 -35.43 27.11 15.91
N PHE A 7 -35.44 27.46 17.20
CA PHE A 7 -34.92 26.57 18.25
C PHE A 7 -35.77 25.31 18.42
N PHE A 8 -37.09 25.39 18.22
CA PHE A 8 -37.98 24.23 18.36
C PHE A 8 -37.79 23.21 17.23
N VAL A 9 -37.51 23.65 16.01
CA VAL A 9 -37.25 22.74 14.87
C VAL A 9 -35.94 21.98 15.09
N CYS A 10 -34.92 22.62 15.66
CA CYS A 10 -33.64 21.97 15.95
C CYS A 10 -33.76 20.89 17.05
N ALA A 11 -34.59 21.15 18.07
CA ALA A 11 -34.83 20.19 19.15
C ALA A 11 -35.62 18.95 18.71
N LEU A 12 -36.61 19.12 17.81
CA LEU A 12 -37.45 18.00 17.36
C LEU A 12 -36.83 17.20 16.20
N CYS A 13 -35.83 17.74 15.51
CA CYS A 13 -35.12 17.00 14.44
C CYS A 13 -34.09 16.00 15.00
N SER A 14 -33.72 16.12 16.28
CA SER A 14 -32.71 15.24 16.90
C SER A 14 -33.29 13.93 17.46
N SER A 15 -34.60 13.70 17.43
CA SER A 15 -35.21 12.53 18.08
C SER A 15 -35.86 11.51 17.14
N VAL A 16 -35.69 11.61 15.82
CA VAL A 16 -36.34 10.65 14.90
C VAL A 16 -35.42 10.22 13.77
N LEU A 17 -34.94 8.96 13.90
CA LEU A 17 -34.41 8.07 12.87
C LEU A 17 -32.98 8.30 12.35
N SER A 18 -32.03 7.63 12.98
CA SER A 18 -31.17 6.58 12.38
C SER A 18 -30.18 6.13 13.47
N SER A 19 -30.39 5.02 14.19
CA SER A 19 -30.35 3.64 13.70
C SER A 19 -29.22 3.42 12.68
N GLN A 20 -27.99 3.60 13.13
CA GLN A 20 -26.86 2.81 12.63
C GLN A 20 -26.03 2.35 13.83
N ASP A 21 -26.57 1.35 14.53
CA ASP A 21 -25.74 0.35 15.20
C ASP A 21 -25.03 -0.47 14.12
N GLY A 22 -23.99 0.12 13.54
CA GLY A 22 -23.02 -0.57 12.70
C GLY A 22 -21.73 -0.68 13.49
N ALA A 23 -21.48 -1.87 14.01
CA ALA A 23 -20.32 -2.22 14.80
C ALA A 23 -18.99 -1.84 14.11
N PHE A 24 -18.52 -0.61 14.34
CA PHE A 24 -17.09 -0.36 14.34
C PHE A 24 -16.58 -1.04 15.60
N GLY A 25 -16.14 -2.28 15.44
CA GLY A 25 -15.59 -3.07 16.52
C GLY A 25 -14.61 -2.19 17.30
N HIS A 26 -14.80 -2.14 18.63
CA HIS A 26 -13.76 -1.75 19.58
C HIS A 26 -12.62 -2.78 19.52
N GLY A 27 -11.99 -2.94 18.35
CA GLY A 27 -10.59 -3.29 18.33
C GLY A 27 -9.87 -2.14 19.00
N ASN A 28 -8.99 -2.44 19.94
CA ASN A 28 -8.01 -1.47 20.44
C ASN A 28 -7.09 -1.05 19.28
N HIS A 29 -7.60 -0.28 18.33
CA HIS A 29 -6.79 0.50 17.40
C HIS A 29 -6.22 1.65 18.21
N ARG A 30 -5.20 1.33 19.00
CA ARG A 30 -4.23 2.32 19.43
C ARG A 30 -3.75 3.05 18.15
N PRO A 31 -3.72 4.38 18.13
CA PRO A 31 -3.19 5.11 16.98
C PRO A 31 -1.79 4.57 16.66
N LEU A 32 -1.53 4.25 15.39
CA LEU A 32 -0.19 3.93 14.89
C LEU A 32 0.74 5.05 15.35
N ASN A 33 1.56 4.78 16.37
CA ASN A 33 2.58 5.73 16.79
C ASN A 33 3.86 5.38 16.04
N ASP A 34 4.76 6.34 15.84
CA ASP A 34 6.04 6.11 15.14
C ASP A 34 6.92 5.03 15.81
N ALA A 35 6.60 4.63 17.04
CA ALA A 35 7.18 3.47 17.72
C ALA A 35 6.77 2.12 17.07
N ASP A 36 5.58 2.02 16.48
CA ASP A 36 5.19 0.93 15.58
C ASP A 36 5.82 1.12 14.18
N ALA A 37 6.26 2.35 13.84
CA ALA A 37 7.01 2.62 12.60
C ALA A 37 8.51 2.26 12.72
N LEU A 38 9.03 2.07 13.93
CA LEU A 38 10.39 1.60 14.16
C LEU A 38 10.48 0.10 13.81
N THR A 39 11.23 -0.20 12.74
CA THR A 39 11.67 -1.51 12.22
C THR A 39 10.94 -2.10 11.01
N ALA A 40 10.06 -1.37 10.32
CA ALA A 40 9.75 -1.69 8.92
C ALA A 40 10.84 -1.16 7.97
N ILE A 41 12.12 -1.27 8.36
CA ILE A 41 13.23 -1.05 7.41
C ILE A 41 13.14 -2.24 6.45
N LYS A 42 12.39 -2.06 5.36
CA LYS A 42 12.41 -2.98 4.22
C LYS A 42 13.88 -3.23 3.90
N PRO A 43 14.38 -4.48 3.97
CA PRO A 43 15.80 -4.74 3.86
C PRO A 43 16.35 -4.22 2.54
N VAL A 44 17.55 -3.67 2.56
CA VAL A 44 18.19 -3.17 1.34
C VAL A 44 18.90 -4.33 0.67
N CYS A 45 18.56 -4.59 -0.58
CA CYS A 45 19.29 -5.54 -1.41
C CYS A 45 20.41 -4.82 -2.17
N GLU A 46 21.57 -5.47 -2.24
CA GLU A 46 22.71 -4.97 -3.00
C GLU A 46 22.47 -5.08 -4.51
N THR A 47 23.08 -4.19 -5.28
CA THR A 47 23.15 -4.29 -6.75
C THR A 47 24.37 -5.11 -7.10
N ASP A 48 24.25 -6.04 -8.05
CA ASP A 48 25.38 -6.87 -8.45
C ASP A 48 26.39 -6.13 -9.36
N ARG A 49 27.52 -6.79 -9.65
CA ARG A 49 28.59 -6.25 -10.51
C ARG A 49 28.16 -5.99 -11.96
N HIS A 50 27.06 -6.59 -12.40
CA HIS A 50 26.51 -6.41 -13.75
C HIS A 50 25.47 -5.27 -13.78
N GLY A 51 25.19 -4.62 -12.64
CA GLY A 51 24.19 -3.57 -12.52
C GLY A 51 22.76 -4.10 -12.37
N ASN A 52 22.56 -5.39 -12.12
CA ASN A 52 21.22 -5.90 -11.86
C ASN A 52 20.76 -5.45 -10.48
N LYS A 53 19.60 -4.81 -10.45
CA LYS A 53 18.96 -4.34 -9.22
C LYS A 53 18.18 -5.48 -8.57
N TYR A 54 18.40 -5.68 -7.28
CA TYR A 54 17.64 -6.62 -6.46
C TYR A 54 16.66 -5.86 -5.58
N ILE A 55 15.55 -6.53 -5.25
CA ILE A 55 14.57 -6.06 -4.28
C ILE A 55 14.30 -7.19 -3.29
N PRO A 56 14.00 -6.86 -2.03
CA PRO A 56 13.60 -7.89 -1.10
C PRO A 56 12.18 -8.35 -1.46
N CYS A 57 11.88 -9.59 -1.12
CA CYS A 57 10.53 -10.15 -1.24
C CYS A 57 9.48 -9.24 -0.59
N PRO A 58 8.21 -9.28 -1.02
CA PRO A 58 7.16 -8.53 -0.35
C PRO A 58 6.98 -8.94 1.13
N ILE A 59 7.14 -10.21 1.44
CA ILE A 59 7.02 -10.84 2.76
C ILE A 59 8.31 -11.62 3.07
N HIS A 60 8.71 -11.66 4.34
CA HIS A 60 9.79 -12.53 4.82
C HIS A 60 9.44 -14.02 4.68
N ASP A 61 10.43 -14.90 4.79
CA ASP A 61 10.19 -16.34 4.82
C ASP A 61 9.33 -16.73 6.02
N ILE A 62 8.16 -17.36 5.80
CA ILE A 62 7.26 -17.78 6.88
C ILE A 62 7.95 -18.72 7.89
N ASN A 63 9.00 -19.44 7.45
CA ASN A 63 9.76 -20.35 8.30
C ASN A 63 10.92 -19.67 9.04
N ASP A 64 11.39 -18.51 8.58
CA ASP A 64 12.43 -17.72 9.24
C ASP A 64 12.13 -16.21 9.16
N PRO A 65 11.60 -15.60 10.23
CA PRO A 65 11.19 -14.19 10.23
C PRO A 65 12.35 -13.20 10.11
N ARG A 66 13.61 -13.65 10.24
CA ARG A 66 14.79 -12.81 10.00
C ARG A 66 15.28 -12.90 8.55
N ASN A 67 14.84 -13.91 7.81
CA ASN A 67 15.24 -14.11 6.43
C ASN A 67 14.31 -13.34 5.50
N TRP A 68 14.89 -12.39 4.77
CA TRP A 68 14.18 -11.59 3.78
C TRP A 68 14.91 -11.69 2.43
N PRO A 69 14.60 -12.72 1.63
CA PRO A 69 15.35 -12.99 0.41
C PRO A 69 15.29 -11.83 -0.59
N CYS A 70 16.39 -11.66 -1.33
CA CYS A 70 16.50 -10.70 -2.40
C CYS A 70 16.33 -11.41 -3.75
N ILE A 71 15.38 -10.93 -4.55
CA ILE A 71 15.15 -11.37 -5.94
C ILE A 71 15.54 -10.26 -6.91
N LYS A 72 15.80 -10.58 -8.18
CA LYS A 72 16.03 -9.51 -9.16
C LYS A 72 14.74 -8.73 -9.34
N LEU A 73 14.85 -7.43 -9.58
CA LEU A 73 13.69 -6.61 -9.88
C LEU A 73 12.92 -7.13 -11.12
N ALA A 74 13.63 -7.73 -12.08
CA ALA A 74 13.04 -8.33 -13.27
C ALA A 74 12.30 -9.66 -13.01
N ASP A 75 12.58 -10.30 -11.87
CA ASP A 75 11.94 -11.55 -11.47
C ASP A 75 10.58 -11.31 -10.80
N LEU A 76 10.28 -10.06 -10.41
CA LEU A 76 8.97 -9.71 -9.87
C LEU A 76 7.87 -9.86 -10.95
N CYS A 77 6.84 -10.66 -10.65
CA CYS A 77 5.68 -10.89 -11.53
C CYS A 77 6.05 -11.55 -12.87
N ASN A 78 7.00 -12.49 -12.84
CA ASN A 78 7.50 -13.21 -14.01
C ASN A 78 6.76 -14.54 -14.29
N GLY A 79 5.80 -14.92 -13.44
CA GLY A 79 5.06 -16.18 -13.50
C GLY A 79 5.71 -17.35 -12.77
N LYS A 80 6.80 -17.13 -12.04
CA LYS A 80 7.54 -18.11 -11.25
C LYS A 80 7.68 -17.58 -9.82
N ALA A 81 7.40 -18.42 -8.84
CA ALA A 81 7.64 -18.07 -7.44
C ALA A 81 9.15 -18.03 -7.16
N ASP A 82 9.73 -16.84 -7.07
CA ASP A 82 11.12 -16.62 -6.70
C ASP A 82 11.25 -16.26 -5.21
N CYS A 83 10.20 -15.74 -4.59
CA CYS A 83 10.10 -15.61 -3.13
C CYS A 83 9.66 -16.91 -2.45
N PRO A 84 10.09 -17.18 -1.19
CA PRO A 84 9.75 -18.43 -0.48
C PRO A 84 8.25 -18.70 -0.36
N ASN A 85 7.44 -17.64 -0.29
CA ASN A 85 5.99 -17.74 -0.16
C ASN A 85 5.25 -17.49 -1.49
N GLY A 86 5.96 -17.28 -2.59
CA GLY A 86 5.40 -16.92 -3.90
C GLY A 86 4.65 -15.59 -3.93
N ASP A 87 4.92 -14.71 -2.96
CA ASP A 87 4.25 -13.43 -2.78
C ASP A 87 4.68 -12.36 -3.81
N ASP A 88 5.83 -12.56 -4.45
CA ASP A 88 6.27 -11.83 -5.64
C ASP A 88 5.32 -12.00 -6.83
N GLU A 89 4.58 -13.10 -6.88
CA GLU A 89 3.60 -13.41 -7.94
C GLU A 89 2.15 -13.11 -7.53
N ASN A 90 1.94 -12.36 -6.44
CA ASN A 90 0.60 -12.03 -5.98
C ASN A 90 -0.20 -11.22 -7.02
N TYR A 91 -1.40 -11.69 -7.37
CA TYR A 91 -2.26 -11.09 -8.40
C TYR A 91 -2.46 -9.59 -8.24
N PHE A 92 -2.83 -9.12 -7.04
CA PHE A 92 -3.10 -7.70 -6.81
C PHE A 92 -1.82 -6.88 -6.90
N GLN A 93 -0.74 -7.37 -6.30
CA GLN A 93 0.55 -6.70 -6.37
C GLN A 93 1.04 -6.58 -7.81
N CYS A 94 0.92 -7.65 -8.60
CA CYS A 94 1.33 -7.66 -10.00
C CYS A 94 0.45 -6.78 -10.87
N PHE A 95 -0.85 -6.73 -10.61
CA PHE A 95 -1.76 -5.81 -11.29
C PHE A 95 -1.33 -4.35 -11.10
N TYR A 96 -1.10 -3.93 -9.85
CA TYR A 96 -0.64 -2.56 -9.56
C TYR A 96 0.77 -2.30 -10.09
N HIS A 97 1.67 -3.27 -9.99
CA HIS A 97 3.03 -3.15 -10.52
C HIS A 97 3.00 -2.89 -12.04
N ARG A 98 2.20 -3.65 -12.78
CA ARG A 98 2.07 -3.52 -14.24
C ARG A 98 1.48 -2.17 -14.64
N ALA A 99 0.35 -1.78 -14.04
CA ALA A 99 -0.31 -0.51 -14.33
C ALA A 99 0.64 0.69 -14.10
N ARG A 100 1.37 0.68 -12.98
CA ARG A 100 2.38 1.72 -12.69
C ARG A 100 3.56 1.69 -13.64
N SER A 101 4.06 0.50 -14.00
CA SER A 101 5.21 0.35 -14.91
C SER A 101 4.87 0.80 -16.34
N GLU A 102 3.63 0.62 -16.79
CA GLU A 102 3.13 1.13 -18.06
C GLU A 102 3.12 2.66 -18.07
N GLU A 103 2.57 3.29 -17.03
CA GLU A 103 2.55 4.75 -16.93
C GLU A 103 3.96 5.34 -16.80
N TYR A 104 4.85 4.71 -16.02
CA TYR A 104 6.25 5.13 -15.93
C TYR A 104 6.94 5.10 -17.30
N ARG A 105 6.73 4.04 -18.09
CA ARG A 105 7.29 3.93 -19.44
C ARG A 105 6.75 5.04 -20.36
N ARG A 106 5.46 5.36 -20.27
CA ARG A 106 4.84 6.46 -21.02
C ARG A 106 5.45 7.82 -20.63
N LEU A 107 5.58 8.10 -19.34
CA LEU A 107 6.17 9.34 -18.83
C LEU A 107 7.63 9.50 -19.26
N MET A 108 8.42 8.43 -19.18
CA MET A 108 9.83 8.45 -19.58
C MET A 108 10.01 8.75 -21.07
N LYS A 109 9.13 8.22 -21.93
CA LYS A 109 9.12 8.55 -23.36
C LYS A 109 8.85 10.04 -23.60
N MET A 110 7.86 10.61 -22.92
CA MET A 110 7.57 12.05 -23.03
C MET A 110 8.74 12.91 -22.52
N LEU A 111 9.41 12.48 -21.45
CA LEU A 111 10.59 13.17 -20.93
C LEU A 111 11.74 13.18 -21.94
N GLU A 112 11.97 12.08 -22.64
CA GLU A 112 12.96 11.99 -23.71
C GLU A 112 12.63 12.91 -24.89
N GLU A 113 11.35 12.97 -25.29
CA GLU A 113 10.88 13.87 -26.35
C GLU A 113 11.04 15.36 -25.98
N ILE A 114 10.98 15.70 -24.70
CA ILE A 114 11.22 17.07 -24.19
C ILE A 114 12.72 17.36 -24.11
N LYS A 115 13.54 16.41 -23.66
CA LYS A 115 15.00 16.59 -23.55
C LYS A 115 15.71 16.61 -24.90
N GLY A 116 15.17 15.92 -25.90
CA GLY A 116 15.69 15.89 -27.27
C GLY A 116 15.28 17.10 -28.11
N LYS A 117 14.52 18.04 -27.56
CA LYS A 117 14.11 19.31 -28.18
C LYS A 117 14.77 20.48 -27.44
#